data_AF-M5BL76-F1
#
_entry.id   AF-M5BL76-F1
#
_cell.length_a   1.000
_cell.length_b   1.000
_cell.length_c   1.000
_cell.angle_alpha   90.00
_cell.angle_beta   90.00
_cell.angle_gamma   90.00
#
_symmetry.space_group_name_H-M   'P 1'
#
loop_
_entity.id
_entity.type
_entity.pdbx_description
1 polymer ?
#
loop_
_entity_poly.entity_id
_entity_poly.type
_entity_poly.pdbx_seq_one_letter_code
_entity_poly.pdbx_strand_id
1 'polypeptide(L)'
;MLAHNPFSSSRVLWTTSLEGRPSFFPGMEDYQLVSASHAYEASKYESELVACALDELESERNNGVRHLAVHPGVAGTNIFLEHTGWLLDKLMFLAFYLARLLGSKHHPIHAYNAAISVVHVALVSLTVLPSLSNFGVTREKSGQPPEGASNGSTKTNRAGDYSPVRYGAETNIFGTEYVGVQPVEGYEEHKEVGRELVARCNRLYNAFEKKFKM
;
A
#
# COMPACT_ATOMS: atom_id res chain seq x y z
N MET A 1 1.59 22.60 0.80
CA MET A 1 0.49 22.14 1.69
C MET A 1 -0.76 21.96 0.83
N LEU A 2 -1.50 20.85 0.95
CA LEU A 2 -2.77 20.68 0.23
C LEU A 2 -3.81 21.67 0.80
N ALA A 3 -4.65 22.26 -0.06
CA ALA A 3 -5.70 23.19 0.36
C ALA A 3 -6.76 22.49 1.24
N HIS A 4 -7.33 23.21 2.21
CA HIS A 4 -8.36 22.67 3.12
C HIS A 4 -9.63 22.32 2.33
N ASN A 5 -10.01 21.04 2.35
CA ASN A 5 -11.22 20.55 1.71
C ASN A 5 -12.46 21.00 2.51
N PRO A 6 -13.54 21.51 1.88
CA PRO A 6 -14.81 21.79 2.57
C PRO A 6 -15.45 20.53 3.21
N PHE A 7 -15.04 19.33 2.81
CA PHE A 7 -15.44 18.06 3.42
C PHE A 7 -14.47 17.64 4.53
N SER A 8 -15.02 17.24 5.68
CA SER A 8 -14.29 16.91 6.92
C SER A 8 -13.41 15.65 6.87
N SER A 9 -13.35 14.94 5.74
CA SER A 9 -12.65 13.66 5.61
C SER A 9 -12.00 13.53 4.24
N SER A 10 -10.79 14.10 4.11
CA SER A 10 -9.99 13.97 2.90
C SER A 10 -9.06 12.77 2.99
N ARG A 11 -8.68 12.21 1.83
CA ARG A 11 -7.73 11.11 1.78
C ARG A 11 -6.83 11.21 0.55
N VAL A 12 -5.61 10.74 0.70
CA VAL A 12 -4.60 10.60 -0.35
C VAL A 12 -4.31 9.11 -0.53
N LEU A 13 -4.53 8.60 -1.74
CA LEU A 13 -4.28 7.21 -2.08
C LEU A 13 -2.92 7.10 -2.78
N TRP A 14 -2.03 6.31 -2.21
CA TRP A 14 -0.68 6.07 -2.73
C TRP A 14 -0.68 4.75 -3.48
N THR A 15 -0.53 4.81 -4.80
CA THR A 15 -0.50 3.61 -5.63
C THR A 15 0.88 2.97 -5.59
N THR A 16 1.00 1.94 -4.75
CA THR A 16 2.21 1.16 -4.51
C THR A 16 2.20 -0.11 -5.35
N SER A 17 2.93 -1.15 -4.95
CA SER A 17 2.99 -2.44 -5.66
C SER A 17 3.01 -3.57 -4.65
N LEU A 18 2.49 -4.73 -5.05
CA LEU A 18 2.65 -5.99 -4.31
C LEU A 18 4.14 -6.33 -4.08
N GLU A 19 5.01 -5.85 -4.98
CA GLU A 19 6.46 -6.09 -4.94
C GLU A 19 7.21 -5.09 -4.05
N GLY A 20 6.54 -4.06 -3.52
CA GLY A 20 7.12 -3.18 -2.51
C GLY A 20 7.42 -3.98 -1.25
N ARG A 21 8.68 -4.32 -1.03
CA ARG A 21 9.14 -5.14 0.10
C ARG A 21 10.39 -4.55 0.75
N PRO A 22 10.55 -4.72 2.07
CA PRO A 22 11.74 -4.26 2.78
C PRO A 22 13.04 -4.91 2.28
N SER A 23 12.97 -6.13 1.75
CA SER A 23 14.15 -6.86 1.23
C SER A 23 14.83 -6.18 0.05
N PHE A 24 14.13 -5.28 -0.66
CA PHE A 24 14.68 -4.54 -1.80
C PHE A 24 15.14 -3.13 -1.41
N PHE A 25 14.87 -2.70 -0.18
CA PHE A 25 15.26 -1.37 0.28
C PHE A 25 16.78 -1.31 0.52
N PRO A 26 17.52 -0.46 -0.20
CA PRO A 26 18.97 -0.41 -0.09
C PRO A 26 19.45 0.42 1.11
N GLY A 27 18.55 0.92 1.96
CA GLY A 27 18.90 1.82 3.06
C GLY A 27 18.87 3.30 2.67
N MET A 28 19.15 4.17 3.65
CA MET A 28 19.11 5.63 3.47
C MET A 28 20.31 6.20 2.68
N GLU A 29 21.35 5.39 2.52
CA GLU A 29 22.57 5.67 1.76
C GLU A 29 22.31 5.78 0.26
N ASP A 30 21.37 5.00 -0.28
CA ASP A 30 20.93 5.04 -1.68
C ASP A 30 19.40 5.21 -1.77
N TYR A 31 18.84 6.11 -0.97
CA TYR A 31 17.41 6.47 -1.00
C TYR A 31 16.95 7.09 -2.33
N GLN A 32 17.88 7.45 -3.22
CA GLN A 32 17.56 7.92 -4.58
C GLN A 32 17.47 6.75 -5.57
N LEU A 33 17.81 5.54 -5.12
CA LEU A 33 17.75 4.29 -5.88
C LEU A 33 18.58 4.36 -7.17
N VAL A 34 19.69 5.08 -7.14
CA VAL A 34 20.55 5.30 -8.32
C VAL A 34 21.40 4.08 -8.60
N SER A 35 21.79 3.35 -7.56
CA SER A 35 22.62 2.13 -7.67
C SER A 35 21.87 0.84 -7.31
N ALA A 36 20.62 0.95 -6.85
CA ALA A 36 19.79 -0.18 -6.46
C ALA A 36 19.48 -1.11 -7.64
N SER A 37 19.71 -2.42 -7.48
CA SER A 37 19.39 -3.43 -8.49
C SER A 37 17.89 -3.64 -8.69
N HIS A 38 17.09 -3.34 -7.66
CA HIS A 38 15.63 -3.46 -7.63
C HIS A 38 14.97 -2.09 -7.38
N ALA A 39 15.36 -1.08 -8.18
CA ALA A 39 14.93 0.30 -7.99
C ALA A 39 13.40 0.47 -8.08
N TYR A 40 12.72 -0.33 -8.91
CA TYR A 40 11.26 -0.28 -9.00
C TYR A 40 10.62 -0.75 -7.68
N GLU A 41 10.96 -1.94 -7.22
CA GLU A 41 10.44 -2.55 -6.00
C GLU A 41 10.76 -1.70 -4.77
N ALA A 42 12.00 -1.21 -4.68
CA ALA A 42 12.44 -0.30 -3.62
C ALA A 42 11.63 1.01 -3.64
N SER A 43 11.39 1.63 -4.79
CA SER A 43 10.61 2.87 -4.89
C SER A 43 9.15 2.69 -4.44
N LYS A 44 8.59 1.50 -4.69
CA LYS A 44 7.24 1.15 -4.26
C LYS A 44 7.17 0.95 -2.76
N TYR A 45 8.20 0.36 -2.16
CA TYR A 45 8.34 0.27 -0.71
C TYR A 45 8.55 1.65 -0.06
N GLU A 46 9.43 2.50 -0.59
CA GLU A 46 9.61 3.88 -0.13
C GLU A 46 8.30 4.69 -0.19
N SER A 47 7.50 4.50 -1.23
CA SER A 47 6.17 5.11 -1.35
C SER A 47 5.22 4.66 -0.23
N GLU A 48 5.29 3.39 0.19
CA GLU A 48 4.52 2.88 1.33
C GLU A 48 4.98 3.54 2.64
N LEU A 49 6.30 3.65 2.86
CA LEU A 49 6.85 4.31 4.05
C LEU A 49 6.48 5.79 4.13
N VAL A 50 6.56 6.51 3.01
CA VAL A 50 6.14 7.92 2.91
C VAL A 50 4.65 8.08 3.18
N ALA A 51 3.81 7.20 2.62
CA ALA A 51 2.37 7.22 2.87
C ALA A 51 2.06 7.05 4.37
N CYS A 52 2.71 6.07 5.02
CA CYS A 52 2.52 5.81 6.45
C CYS A 52 3.00 7.00 7.30
N ALA A 53 4.18 7.55 7.02
CA ALA A 53 4.72 8.68 7.76
C ALA A 53 3.83 9.93 7.63
N LEU A 54 3.28 10.19 6.44
CA LEU A 54 2.35 11.29 6.24
C LEU A 54 1.01 11.05 6.97
N ASP A 55 0.51 9.81 7.01
CA ASP A 55 -0.71 9.49 7.77
C ASP A 55 -0.54 9.78 9.27
N GLU A 56 0.61 9.39 9.84
CA GLU A 56 0.94 9.67 11.23
C GLU A 56 1.07 11.18 11.50
N LEU A 57 1.79 11.91 10.64
CA LEU A 57 1.98 13.36 10.78
C LEU A 57 0.65 14.12 10.68
N GLU A 58 -0.25 13.73 9.77
CA GLU A 58 -1.57 14.36 9.65
C GLU A 58 -2.49 14.00 10.82
N SER A 59 -2.34 12.80 11.38
CA SER A 59 -3.01 12.39 12.62
C SER A 59 -2.52 13.22 13.82
N GLU A 60 -1.21 13.43 13.97
CA GLU A 60 -0.62 14.28 15.01
C GLU A 60 -1.10 15.73 14.91
N ARG A 61 -1.33 16.22 13.68
CA ARG A 61 -1.85 17.57 13.40
C ARG A 61 -3.36 17.70 13.59
N ASN A 62 -4.08 16.60 13.75
CA ASN A 62 -5.56 16.56 13.79
C ASN A 62 -6.22 17.23 12.56
N ASN A 63 -5.61 17.09 11.37
CA ASN A 63 -6.11 17.72 10.14
C ASN A 63 -7.20 16.90 9.43
N GLY A 64 -7.48 15.68 9.89
CA GLY A 64 -8.52 14.81 9.31
C GLY A 64 -8.19 14.25 7.92
N VAL A 65 -6.99 14.51 7.39
CA VAL A 65 -6.48 13.95 6.14
C VAL A 65 -5.87 12.57 6.43
N ARG A 66 -6.22 11.57 5.63
CA ARG A 66 -5.66 10.21 5.73
C ARG A 66 -4.79 9.87 4.52
N HIS A 67 -3.67 9.20 4.73
CA HIS A 67 -2.79 8.69 3.67
C HIS A 67 -2.85 7.16 3.67
N LEU A 68 -3.24 6.56 2.55
CA LEU A 68 -3.52 5.13 2.46
C LEU A 68 -2.76 4.50 1.29
N ALA A 69 -2.05 3.40 1.56
CA ALA A 69 -1.36 2.62 0.53
C ALA A 69 -2.33 1.66 -0.16
N VAL A 70 -2.30 1.63 -1.49
CA VAL A 70 -3.14 0.76 -2.34
C VAL A 70 -2.31 0.16 -3.46
N HIS A 71 -2.56 -1.10 -3.84
CA HIS A 71 -1.89 -1.73 -4.97
C HIS A 71 -2.88 -2.39 -5.95
N PRO A 72 -2.56 -2.39 -7.25
CA PRO A 72 -3.43 -2.95 -8.30
C PRO A 72 -3.29 -4.46 -8.48
N GLY A 73 -2.34 -5.10 -7.79
CA GLY A 73 -2.00 -6.50 -8.04
C GLY A 73 -1.31 -6.65 -9.41
N VAL A 74 -1.36 -7.85 -9.99
CA VAL A 74 -0.80 -8.15 -11.31
C VAL A 74 -1.87 -7.91 -12.38
N ALA A 75 -1.70 -6.82 -13.12
CA ALA A 75 -2.57 -6.43 -14.23
C ALA A 75 -1.75 -6.30 -15.51
N GLY A 76 -2.24 -6.91 -16.59
CA GLY A 76 -1.70 -6.69 -17.92
C GLY A 76 -2.03 -5.27 -18.37
N THR A 77 -1.00 -4.43 -18.45
CA THR A 77 -1.09 -3.06 -18.96
C THR A 77 -0.13 -2.90 -20.15
N ASN A 78 -0.24 -1.78 -20.86
CA ASN A 78 0.62 -1.51 -22.01
C ASN A 78 2.09 -1.24 -21.64
N ILE A 79 2.47 -1.26 -20.36
CA ILE A 79 3.84 -1.00 -19.87
C ILE A 79 4.85 -1.96 -20.50
N PHE A 80 4.48 -3.23 -20.72
CA PHE A 80 5.37 -4.23 -21.26
C PHE A 80 5.18 -4.49 -22.76
N LEU A 81 4.13 -3.93 -23.38
CA LEU A 81 3.75 -4.26 -24.76
C LEU A 81 4.85 -3.94 -25.78
N GLU A 82 5.57 -2.83 -25.58
CA GLU A 82 6.69 -2.43 -26.45
C GLU A 82 7.90 -3.38 -26.35
N HIS A 83 8.05 -4.09 -25.23
CA HIS A 83 9.21 -4.94 -24.94
C HIS A 83 8.96 -6.43 -25.17
N THR A 84 7.70 -6.90 -25.11
CA THR A 84 7.38 -8.34 -25.21
C THR A 84 6.94 -8.79 -26.61
N GLY A 85 6.46 -7.89 -27.47
CA GLY A 85 5.86 -8.29 -28.74
C GLY A 85 4.59 -9.12 -28.56
N TRP A 86 3.81 -9.27 -29.64
CA TRP A 86 2.44 -9.78 -29.56
C TRP A 86 2.31 -11.23 -29.03
N LEU A 87 3.31 -12.08 -29.29
CA LEU A 87 3.28 -13.49 -28.88
C LEU A 87 3.62 -13.66 -27.40
N LEU A 88 4.70 -13.05 -26.91
CA LEU A 88 5.07 -13.18 -25.50
C LEU A 88 4.04 -12.46 -24.62
N ASP A 89 3.41 -11.39 -25.11
CA ASP A 89 2.27 -10.77 -24.44
C ASP A 89 1.14 -11.79 -24.20
N LYS A 90 0.73 -12.55 -25.22
CA LYS A 90 -0.27 -13.63 -25.07
C LYS A 90 0.18 -14.70 -24.08
N LEU A 91 1.46 -15.09 -24.11
CA LEU A 91 2.00 -16.08 -23.18
C LEU A 91 2.07 -15.55 -21.74
N MET A 92 2.37 -14.28 -21.53
CA MET A 92 2.33 -13.61 -20.24
C MET A 92 0.92 -13.62 -19.67
N PHE A 93 -0.08 -13.23 -20.46
CA PHE A 93 -1.48 -13.32 -20.04
C PHE A 93 -1.90 -14.75 -19.70
N LEU A 94 -1.48 -15.74 -20.51
CA LEU A 94 -1.71 -17.15 -20.21
C LEU A 94 -1.08 -17.55 -18.86
N ALA A 95 0.17 -17.14 -18.61
CA ALA A 95 0.84 -17.39 -17.34
C ALA A 95 0.10 -16.77 -16.15
N PHE A 96 -0.45 -15.55 -16.30
CA PHE A 96 -1.27 -14.94 -15.25
C PHE A 96 -2.56 -15.73 -14.97
N TYR A 97 -3.25 -16.21 -16.01
CA TYR A 97 -4.42 -17.07 -15.84
C TYR A 97 -4.06 -18.39 -15.16
N LEU A 98 -2.92 -19.00 -15.51
CA LEU A 98 -2.42 -20.20 -14.84
C LEU A 98 -2.10 -19.94 -13.36
N ALA A 99 -1.41 -18.84 -13.05
CA ALA A 99 -1.12 -18.45 -11.67
C ALA A 99 -2.41 -18.25 -10.85
N ARG A 100 -3.43 -17.62 -11.44
CA ARG A 100 -4.75 -17.48 -10.80
C ARG A 100 -5.43 -18.82 -10.57
N LEU A 101 -5.40 -19.73 -11.55
CA LEU A 101 -5.97 -21.08 -11.41
C LEU A 101 -5.26 -21.91 -10.33
N LEU A 102 -3.96 -21.70 -10.15
CA LEU A 102 -3.16 -22.32 -9.09
C LEU A 102 -3.37 -21.68 -7.71
N GLY A 103 -4.33 -20.77 -7.57
CA GLY A 103 -4.74 -20.18 -6.29
C GLY A 103 -4.14 -18.81 -5.98
N SER A 104 -3.39 -18.21 -6.90
CA SER A 104 -2.88 -16.85 -6.68
C SER A 104 -4.01 -15.83 -6.66
N LYS A 105 -4.13 -15.11 -5.55
CA LYS A 105 -5.14 -14.08 -5.35
C LYS A 105 -4.80 -12.77 -6.04
N HIS A 106 -3.52 -12.50 -6.32
CA HIS A 106 -3.05 -11.20 -6.78
C HIS A 106 -3.06 -11.02 -8.30
N HIS A 107 -3.83 -11.83 -9.03
CA HIS A 107 -3.90 -11.78 -10.49
C HIS A 107 -5.28 -11.30 -10.98
N PRO A 108 -5.62 -10.01 -10.79
CA PRO A 108 -6.81 -9.42 -11.38
C PRO A 108 -6.77 -9.40 -12.91
N ILE A 109 -5.55 -9.41 -13.50
CA ILE A 109 -5.23 -9.51 -14.94
C ILE A 109 -5.67 -8.30 -15.76
N HIS A 110 -6.90 -7.81 -15.56
CA HIS A 110 -7.46 -6.67 -16.29
C HIS A 110 -7.36 -5.40 -15.46
N ALA A 111 -7.06 -4.28 -16.12
CA ALA A 111 -6.97 -2.96 -15.47
C ALA A 111 -8.25 -2.56 -14.73
N TYR A 112 -9.41 -2.95 -15.25
CA TYR A 112 -10.71 -2.72 -14.59
C TYR A 112 -10.77 -3.39 -13.21
N ASN A 113 -10.44 -4.69 -13.14
CA ASN A 113 -10.42 -5.43 -11.87
C ASN A 113 -9.32 -4.91 -10.93
N ALA A 114 -8.17 -4.54 -11.50
CA ALA A 114 -7.04 -3.99 -10.76
C ALA A 114 -7.36 -2.65 -10.06
N ALA A 115 -8.36 -1.91 -10.55
CA ALA A 115 -8.79 -0.65 -9.96
C ALA A 115 -9.66 -0.83 -8.70
N ILE A 116 -10.12 -2.06 -8.39
CA ILE A 116 -11.08 -2.29 -7.30
C ILE A 116 -10.59 -1.79 -5.94
N SER A 117 -9.30 -1.96 -5.63
CA SER A 117 -8.71 -1.51 -4.36
C SER A 117 -8.74 0.01 -4.24
N VAL A 118 -8.32 0.72 -5.29
CA VAL A 118 -8.33 2.19 -5.35
C VAL A 118 -9.75 2.72 -5.24
N VAL A 119 -10.69 2.18 -6.02
CA VAL A 119 -12.10 2.64 -6.03
C VAL A 119 -12.76 2.37 -4.68
N HIS A 120 -12.56 1.19 -4.11
CA HIS A 120 -13.11 0.85 -2.80
C HIS A 120 -12.56 1.78 -1.71
N VAL A 121 -11.25 1.95 -1.62
CA VAL A 121 -10.61 2.80 -0.62
C VAL A 121 -10.95 4.28 -0.82
N ALA A 122 -11.23 4.72 -2.05
CA ALA A 122 -11.70 6.07 -2.32
C ALA A 122 -13.12 6.32 -1.79
N LEU A 123 -14.02 5.33 -1.92
CA LEU A 123 -15.45 5.50 -1.67
C LEU A 123 -15.91 5.08 -0.27
N VAL A 124 -15.23 4.12 0.35
CA VAL A 124 -15.63 3.56 1.65
C VAL A 124 -15.38 4.56 2.78
N SER A 125 -16.23 4.55 3.81
CA SER A 125 -16.02 5.41 4.99
C SER A 125 -14.70 5.09 5.67
N LEU A 126 -13.93 6.12 6.06
CA LEU A 126 -12.69 5.94 6.83
C LEU A 126 -12.93 5.21 8.17
N THR A 127 -14.16 5.24 8.69
CA THR A 127 -14.53 4.57 9.95
C THR A 127 -14.65 3.05 9.83
N VAL A 128 -14.84 2.53 8.62
CA VAL A 128 -14.97 1.07 8.39
C VAL A 128 -13.75 0.48 7.71
N LEU A 129 -12.82 1.32 7.24
CA LEU A 129 -11.56 0.86 6.69
C LEU A 129 -10.72 0.24 7.82
N PRO A 130 -10.29 -1.01 7.68
CA PRO A 130 -9.50 -1.68 8.69
C PRO A 130 -8.17 -0.95 8.91
N SER A 131 -7.85 -0.68 10.18
CA SER A 131 -6.46 -0.54 10.60
C SER A 131 -6.12 -1.81 11.39
N LEU A 132 -4.87 -2.29 11.32
CA LEU A 132 -4.48 -3.53 12.00
C LEU A 132 -4.55 -3.46 13.54
N SER A 133 -5.03 -2.35 14.10
CA SER A 133 -5.46 -2.28 15.50
C SER A 133 -6.61 -3.25 15.84
N ASN A 134 -7.34 -3.76 14.83
CA ASN A 134 -8.41 -4.77 15.00
C ASN A 134 -8.01 -6.21 14.66
N PHE A 135 -6.80 -6.45 14.11
CA PHE A 135 -6.29 -7.80 13.85
C PHE A 135 -5.27 -8.15 14.92
N GLY A 136 -5.76 -8.32 16.16
CA GLY A 136 -4.99 -8.98 17.19
C GLY A 136 -4.50 -10.33 16.64
N VAL A 137 -3.17 -10.46 16.50
CA VAL A 137 -2.37 -11.68 16.37
C VAL A 137 -3.21 -12.91 15.97
N THR A 138 -3.75 -12.92 14.76
CA THR A 138 -4.04 -14.19 14.10
C THR A 138 -2.77 -14.54 13.36
N ARG A 139 -1.89 -15.22 14.08
CA ARG A 139 -0.86 -16.06 13.48
C ARG A 139 -1.61 -17.13 12.69
N GLU A 140 -2.05 -16.81 11.48
CA GLU A 140 -2.69 -17.77 10.57
C GLU A 140 -1.65 -18.82 10.20
N LYS A 141 -1.62 -19.91 10.96
CA LYS A 141 -1.34 -21.21 10.38
C LYS A 141 -2.60 -21.63 9.65
N SER A 142 -2.44 -21.97 8.38
CA SER A 142 -3.47 -22.52 7.52
C SER A 142 -4.18 -23.72 8.17
N GLY A 143 -5.51 -23.62 8.28
CA GLY A 143 -6.41 -24.76 8.41
C GLY A 143 -6.84 -25.16 9.83
N GLN A 144 -7.84 -24.47 10.39
CA GLN A 144 -8.91 -25.08 11.21
C GLN A 144 -10.03 -24.07 11.51
N PRO A 145 -11.30 -24.50 11.65
CA PRO A 145 -12.43 -23.60 11.91
C PRO A 145 -12.48 -23.17 13.39
N PRO A 146 -13.06 -21.99 13.71
CA PRO A 146 -13.00 -21.45 15.06
C PRO A 146 -14.10 -22.03 15.96
N GLU A 147 -13.69 -22.61 17.10
CA GLU A 147 -14.55 -22.91 18.24
C GLU A 147 -14.42 -21.82 19.31
N GLY A 148 -15.57 -21.40 19.87
CA GLY A 148 -15.68 -20.90 21.25
C GLY A 148 -15.36 -19.43 21.48
N ALA A 149 -16.41 -18.58 21.48
CA ALA A 149 -16.35 -17.22 22.01
C ALA A 149 -16.18 -17.22 23.53
N SER A 150 -15.21 -16.47 24.05
CA SER A 150 -15.14 -16.09 25.46
C SER A 150 -14.97 -14.58 25.60
N ASN A 151 -15.81 -14.00 26.46
CA ASN A 151 -15.93 -12.56 26.73
C ASN A 151 -14.83 -12.09 27.68
N GLY A 152 -13.98 -11.17 27.20
CA GLY A 152 -13.03 -10.43 28.03
C GLY A 152 -13.07 -8.95 27.69
N SER A 153 -13.70 -8.14 28.55
CA SER A 153 -13.73 -6.68 28.48
C SER A 153 -12.37 -6.11 28.89
N THR A 154 -11.46 -5.94 27.92
CA THR A 154 -10.21 -5.21 28.12
C THR A 154 -10.32 -3.83 27.51
N LYS A 155 -10.26 -2.78 28.36
CA LYS A 155 -10.09 -1.40 27.91
C LYS A 155 -8.73 -1.27 27.22
N THR A 156 -8.71 -1.18 25.89
CA THR A 156 -7.49 -0.95 25.12
C THR A 156 -7.17 0.55 25.05
N ASN A 157 -5.94 0.91 25.43
CA ASN A 157 -5.37 2.23 25.15
C ASN A 157 -5.23 2.35 23.62
N ARG A 158 -6.12 3.11 22.98
CA ARG A 158 -6.23 3.27 21.51
C ARG A 158 -4.97 3.77 20.78
N ALA A 159 -3.93 4.17 21.48
CA ALA A 159 -2.72 4.76 20.89
C ALA A 159 -1.58 3.76 20.64
N GLY A 160 -1.67 2.51 21.12
CA GLY A 160 -0.55 1.55 21.09
C GLY A 160 -0.51 0.55 19.94
N ASP A 161 -1.62 0.33 19.21
CA ASP A 161 -1.78 -0.84 18.31
C ASP A 161 -1.95 -0.45 16.83
N TYR A 162 -1.44 0.71 16.38
CA TYR A 162 -1.52 1.08 14.97
C TYR A 162 -0.43 0.37 14.17
N SER A 163 -0.82 -0.61 13.36
CA SER A 163 0.03 -1.12 12.28
C SER A 163 -0.57 -0.70 10.93
N PRO A 164 0.20 -0.03 10.06
CA PRO A 164 -0.29 0.43 8.77
C PRO A 164 -0.55 -0.74 7.83
N VAL A 165 -1.54 -0.56 6.96
CA VAL A 165 -1.97 -1.54 5.97
C VAL A 165 -1.83 -0.99 4.57
N ARG A 166 -1.65 -1.93 3.63
CA ARG A 166 -1.88 -1.71 2.21
C ARG A 166 -3.12 -2.48 1.75
N TYR A 167 -3.89 -1.86 0.87
CA TYR A 167 -5.08 -2.45 0.27
C TYR A 167 -4.79 -2.97 -1.14
N GLY A 168 -5.07 -4.25 -1.37
CA GLY A 168 -4.74 -4.92 -2.62
C GLY A 168 -5.95 -5.25 -3.47
N ALA A 169 -5.84 -5.10 -4.79
CA ALA A 169 -6.78 -5.71 -5.71
C ALA A 169 -6.48 -7.22 -5.78
N GLU A 170 -7.45 -8.03 -5.38
CA GLU A 170 -7.36 -9.48 -5.37
C GLU A 170 -8.52 -10.11 -6.12
N THR A 171 -8.37 -11.37 -6.52
CA THR A 171 -9.39 -12.17 -7.18
C THR A 171 -9.40 -13.58 -6.65
N ASN A 172 -10.58 -14.21 -6.65
CA ASN A 172 -10.65 -15.66 -6.49
C ASN A 172 -10.17 -16.38 -7.77
N ILE A 173 -10.12 -17.71 -7.73
CA ILE A 173 -9.69 -18.55 -8.88
C ILE A 173 -10.55 -18.34 -10.15
N PHE A 174 -11.80 -17.92 -9.98
CA PHE A 174 -12.74 -17.65 -11.07
C PHE A 174 -12.62 -16.22 -11.62
N GLY A 175 -11.79 -15.38 -11.00
CA GLY A 175 -11.60 -13.98 -11.40
C GLY A 175 -12.59 -12.99 -10.79
N THR A 176 -13.42 -13.40 -9.81
CA THR A 176 -14.23 -12.46 -9.03
C THR A 176 -13.33 -11.62 -8.15
N GLU A 177 -13.40 -10.30 -8.33
CA GLU A 177 -12.59 -9.31 -7.65
C GLU A 177 -13.08 -8.98 -6.25
N TYR A 178 -12.13 -8.69 -5.36
CA TYR A 178 -12.37 -8.18 -4.01
C TYR A 178 -11.14 -7.39 -3.53
N VAL A 179 -11.26 -6.73 -2.38
CA VAL A 179 -10.16 -5.97 -1.77
C VAL A 179 -9.51 -6.77 -0.66
N GLY A 180 -8.23 -7.09 -0.83
CA GLY A 180 -7.38 -7.65 0.21
C GLY A 180 -6.77 -6.56 1.10
N VAL A 181 -6.38 -6.94 2.31
CA VAL A 181 -5.68 -6.07 3.27
C VAL A 181 -4.44 -6.79 3.75
N GLN A 182 -3.30 -6.13 3.69
CA GLN A 182 -2.01 -6.69 4.05
C GLN A 182 -1.26 -5.69 4.95
N PRO A 183 -0.48 -6.15 5.94
CA PRO A 183 0.42 -5.27 6.68
C PRO A 183 1.46 -4.67 5.74
N VAL A 184 1.91 -3.46 6.04
CA VAL A 184 3.13 -2.92 5.44
C VAL A 184 4.31 -3.66 6.07
N GLU A 185 4.93 -4.55 5.31
CA GLU A 185 6.03 -5.41 5.76
C GLU A 185 7.22 -4.57 6.25
N GLY A 186 7.83 -4.93 7.38
CA GLY A 186 9.01 -4.22 7.88
C GLY A 186 8.76 -2.77 8.31
N TYR A 187 7.50 -2.35 8.48
CA TYR A 187 7.17 -0.97 8.84
C TYR A 187 7.80 -0.52 10.17
N GLU A 188 7.70 -1.33 11.23
CA GLU A 188 8.25 -0.95 12.55
C GLU A 188 9.76 -0.69 12.49
N GLU A 189 10.49 -1.48 11.71
CA GLU A 189 11.94 -1.34 11.52
C GLU A 189 12.29 -0.08 10.71
N HIS A 190 11.44 0.29 9.75
CA HIS A 190 11.65 1.39 8.82
C HIS A 190 10.76 2.61 9.09
N LYS A 191 10.16 2.71 10.27
CA LYS A 191 9.24 3.79 10.62
C LYS A 191 9.90 5.16 10.52
N GLU A 192 11.09 5.29 11.10
CA GLU A 192 11.87 6.52 11.07
C GLU A 192 12.42 6.84 9.67
N VAL A 193 12.63 5.82 8.83
CA VAL A 193 13.01 6.00 7.42
C VAL A 193 11.94 6.78 6.68
N GLY A 194 10.66 6.40 6.83
CA GLY A 194 9.54 7.13 6.22
C GLY A 194 9.50 8.62 6.63
N ARG A 195 9.74 8.91 7.92
CA ARG A 195 9.78 10.29 8.43
C ARG A 195 10.96 11.08 7.87
N GLU A 196 12.13 10.46 7.74
CA GLU A 196 13.31 11.09 7.13
C GLU A 196 13.13 11.32 5.61
N LEU A 197 12.50 10.39 4.89
CA LEU A 197 12.15 10.59 3.48
C LEU A 197 11.22 11.80 3.30
N VAL A 198 10.17 11.91 4.12
CA VAL A 198 9.27 13.08 4.13
C VAL A 198 10.04 14.36 4.48
N ALA A 199 10.95 14.31 5.45
CA ALA A 199 11.78 15.45 5.81
C ALA A 199 12.68 15.91 4.65
N ARG A 200 13.23 14.99 3.86
CA ARG A 200 14.00 15.30 2.64
C ARG A 200 13.16 16.01 1.59
N CYS A 201 11.95 15.52 1.32
CA CYS A 201 11.02 16.17 0.42
C CYS A 201 10.72 17.62 0.87
N ASN A 202 10.48 17.82 2.17
CA ASN A 202 10.25 19.16 2.73
C ASN A 202 11.49 20.07 2.61
N ARG A 203 12.71 19.55 2.84
CA ARG A 203 13.95 20.32 2.65
C ARG A 203 14.10 20.79 1.20
N LEU A 204 13.84 19.90 0.24
CA LEU A 204 13.88 20.24 -1.18
C LEU A 204 12.84 21.31 -1.55
N TYR A 205 11.60 21.14 -1.07
CA TYR A 205 10.52 22.10 -1.27
C TYR A 205 10.88 23.48 -0.70
N ASN A 206 11.32 23.56 0.55
CA ASN A 206 11.70 24.83 1.19
C ASN A 206 12.86 25.51 0.46
N ALA A 207 13.83 24.73 -0.05
CA ALA A 207 14.93 25.26 -0.85
C ALA A 207 14.44 25.83 -2.19
N PHE A 208 13.46 25.18 -2.81
CA PHE A 208 12.81 25.65 -4.03
C PHE A 208 12.05 26.96 -3.79
N GLU A 209 11.17 27.02 -2.78
CA GLU A 209 10.43 28.25 -2.43
C GLU A 209 11.39 29.42 -2.17
N LYS A 210 12.43 29.20 -1.36
CA LYS A 210 13.44 30.23 -1.07
C LYS A 210 14.14 30.74 -2.33
N LYS A 211 14.46 29.85 -3.28
CA LYS A 211 15.14 30.21 -4.53
C LYS A 211 14.22 31.01 -5.46
N PHE A 212 12.94 30.67 -5.52
CA PHE A 212 11.99 31.26 -6.47
C PHE A 212 11.10 32.35 -5.87
N LYS A 213 11.25 32.67 -4.57
CA LYS A 213 10.47 33.69 -3.83
C LYS A 213 8.95 33.52 -4.01
N MET A 214 8.51 32.26 -4.04
CA MET A 214 7.11 31.89 -3.81
C MET A 214 6.85 31.89 -2.31
#